data_AF-A0A939XRU0-F1
#
_entry.id   AF-A0A939XRU0-F1
#
_cell.length_a   1.000
_cell.length_b   1.000
_cell.length_c   1.000
_cell.angle_alpha   90.00
_cell.angle_beta   90.00
_cell.angle_gamma   90.00
#
_symmetry.space_group_name_H-M   'P 1'
#
loop_
_entity.id
_entity.type
_entity.pdbx_description
1 polymer ?
#
loop_
_entity_poly.entity_id
_entity_poly.type
_entity_poly.pdbx_seq_one_letter_code
_entity_poly.pdbx_strand_id
1 'polypeptide(L)'
;QPRDPSALLKRITRSGYADALANAAFRHVSDNYSKVNMVPIWKKPLSQIDLAPRLKLIARAAIRGAVDSASIWAVDPVWIMGQIMTESYFDEFAVSPSLAVGCCQFIAGTGRQYGLVCAEPRTLAQVASSDIAAADQLREALSNHRKRYADLFGKPSTVLRAMLSDYVSGKPLSQAANYLQAYREMDSLQARYKEARNKAYARLKENFRNRSIFNPSDVAFLERFEQRALPSYCVPAMFKMMANLLRDRNGNILTATAGYNAGPGRTKFDFGVYLRYGRIPDIGETVTYVSRTVINHCEIERRM
;
A
#
# COMPACT_ATOMS: atom_id res chain seq x y z
N GLN A 1 14.25 -16.59 16.06
CA GLN A 1 15.07 -17.24 15.02
C GLN A 1 14.32 -17.11 13.70
N PRO A 2 14.96 -16.70 12.59
CA PRO A 2 14.35 -16.89 11.28
C PRO A 2 14.06 -18.39 11.14
N ARG A 3 12.79 -18.75 10.89
CA ARG A 3 12.44 -20.14 10.60
C ARG A 3 13.21 -20.53 9.36
N ASP A 4 13.88 -21.68 9.40
CA ASP A 4 14.58 -22.26 8.26
C ASP A 4 13.67 -22.20 7.02
N PRO A 5 14.04 -21.41 5.98
CA PRO A 5 13.20 -21.24 4.81
C PRO A 5 13.21 -22.48 3.89
N SER A 6 14.08 -23.47 4.14
CA SER A 6 14.34 -24.59 3.23
C SER A 6 13.09 -25.35 2.81
N ALA A 7 12.17 -25.61 3.76
CA ALA A 7 10.93 -26.31 3.45
C ALA A 7 10.01 -25.51 2.51
N LEU A 8 9.89 -24.20 2.75
CA LEU A 8 9.14 -23.30 1.88
C LEU A 8 9.79 -23.20 0.50
N LEU A 9 11.11 -22.95 0.46
CA LEU A 9 11.85 -22.82 -0.79
C LEU A 9 11.72 -24.09 -1.63
N LYS A 10 11.92 -25.27 -1.05
CA LYS A 10 11.73 -26.57 -1.71
C LYS A 10 10.31 -26.78 -2.26
N ARG A 11 9.30 -26.16 -1.65
CA ARG A 11 7.90 -26.21 -2.14
C ARG A 11 7.72 -25.27 -3.34
N ILE A 12 8.12 -24.01 -3.19
CA ILE A 12 7.78 -22.95 -4.14
C ILE A 12 8.66 -22.93 -5.40
N THR A 13 9.85 -23.53 -5.35
CA THR A 13 10.76 -23.63 -6.51
C THR A 13 10.52 -24.86 -7.37
N ARG A 14 9.51 -25.69 -7.05
CA ARG A 14 9.14 -26.83 -7.89
C ARG A 14 8.64 -26.34 -9.24
N SER A 15 8.96 -27.10 -10.29
CA SER A 15 8.42 -26.85 -11.63
C SER A 15 6.89 -26.80 -11.58
N GLY A 16 6.29 -25.84 -12.28
CA GLY A 16 4.84 -25.64 -12.33
C GLY A 16 4.20 -24.95 -11.11
N TYR A 17 4.93 -24.70 -10.01
CA TYR A 17 4.35 -24.06 -8.82
C TYR A 17 3.78 -22.66 -9.12
N ALA A 18 4.52 -21.84 -9.88
CA ALA A 18 4.05 -20.50 -10.27
C ALA A 18 2.79 -20.55 -11.15
N ASP A 19 2.69 -21.53 -12.05
CA ASP A 19 1.51 -21.69 -12.91
C ASP A 19 0.31 -22.22 -12.10
N ALA A 20 0.53 -23.13 -11.15
CA ALA A 20 -0.49 -23.58 -10.21
C ALA A 20 -1.02 -22.41 -9.37
N LEU A 21 -0.14 -21.54 -8.87
CA LEU A 21 -0.50 -20.35 -8.11
C LEU A 21 -1.32 -19.35 -8.93
N ALA A 22 -0.92 -19.09 -10.16
CA ALA A 22 -1.68 -18.25 -11.07
C ALA A 22 -3.08 -18.83 -11.36
N ASN A 23 -3.17 -20.15 -11.60
CA ASN A 23 -4.43 -20.84 -11.86
C ASN A 23 -5.34 -20.87 -10.63
N ALA A 24 -4.79 -21.07 -9.43
CA ALA A 24 -5.53 -21.05 -8.17
C ALA A 24 -6.17 -19.68 -7.93
N ALA A 25 -5.39 -18.60 -8.10
CA ALA A 25 -5.89 -17.23 -8.02
C ALA A 25 -6.93 -16.92 -9.11
N PHE A 26 -6.70 -17.37 -10.35
CA PHE A 26 -7.66 -17.18 -11.44
C PHE A 26 -9.00 -17.86 -11.16
N ARG A 27 -8.98 -19.12 -10.71
CA ARG A 27 -10.18 -19.86 -10.34
C ARG A 27 -10.93 -19.17 -9.21
N HIS A 28 -10.23 -18.71 -8.16
CA HIS A 28 -10.86 -17.95 -7.08
C HIS A 28 -11.60 -16.71 -7.60
N VAL A 29 -10.97 -15.92 -8.47
CA VAL A 29 -11.64 -14.75 -9.08
C VAL A 29 -12.80 -15.19 -10.00
N SER A 30 -12.60 -16.20 -10.83
CA SER A 30 -13.62 -16.68 -11.78
C SER A 30 -14.86 -17.22 -11.07
N ASP A 31 -14.68 -18.06 -10.05
CA ASP A 31 -15.78 -18.71 -9.31
C ASP A 31 -16.70 -17.68 -8.64
N ASN A 32 -16.11 -16.59 -8.14
CA ASN A 32 -16.82 -15.58 -7.34
C ASN A 32 -17.27 -14.36 -8.15
N TYR A 33 -16.60 -14.05 -9.26
CA TYR A 33 -16.81 -12.79 -9.99
C TYR A 33 -17.17 -12.96 -11.48
N SER A 34 -17.30 -14.19 -11.99
CA SER A 34 -17.79 -14.42 -13.36
C SER A 34 -19.24 -14.00 -13.59
N LYS A 35 -20.07 -14.09 -12.53
CA LYS A 35 -21.52 -13.80 -12.58
C LYS A 35 -21.86 -12.37 -12.17
N VAL A 36 -20.89 -11.57 -11.73
CA VAL A 36 -21.13 -10.17 -11.38
C VAL A 36 -20.84 -9.28 -12.59
N ASN A 37 -21.55 -8.15 -12.68
CA ASN A 37 -21.40 -7.22 -13.79
C ASN A 37 -20.00 -6.60 -13.88
N MET A 38 -19.29 -6.48 -12.75
CA MET A 38 -17.96 -5.87 -12.70
C MET A 38 -17.06 -6.48 -11.64
N VAL A 39 -15.83 -6.78 -12.02
CA VAL A 39 -14.75 -7.07 -11.07
C VAL A 39 -14.39 -5.76 -10.33
N PRO A 40 -14.26 -5.78 -8.98
CA PRO A 40 -13.86 -4.60 -8.22
C PRO A 40 -12.53 -4.03 -8.72
N ILE A 41 -12.34 -2.71 -8.55
CA ILE A 41 -11.21 -1.91 -9.05
C ILE A 41 -11.14 -1.80 -10.59
N TRP A 42 -11.21 -2.90 -11.32
CA TRP A 42 -11.18 -2.94 -12.78
C TRP A 42 -12.33 -2.18 -13.44
N LYS A 43 -13.51 -2.18 -12.80
CA LYS A 43 -14.76 -1.59 -13.36
C LYS A 43 -15.08 -2.15 -14.75
N LYS A 44 -14.82 -3.44 -14.95
CA LYS A 44 -15.08 -4.19 -16.17
C LYS A 44 -15.58 -5.59 -15.83
N PRO A 45 -16.39 -6.23 -16.69
CA PRO A 45 -16.66 -7.66 -16.59
C PRO A 45 -15.37 -8.47 -16.69
N LEU A 46 -15.31 -9.64 -16.04
CA LEU A 46 -14.14 -10.52 -16.07
C LEU A 46 -13.76 -10.92 -17.51
N SER A 47 -14.74 -11.08 -18.40
CA SER A 47 -14.55 -11.40 -19.81
C SER A 47 -13.79 -10.33 -20.61
N GLN A 48 -13.68 -9.11 -20.08
CA GLN A 48 -12.95 -7.99 -20.71
C GLN A 48 -11.58 -7.75 -20.07
N ILE A 49 -11.13 -8.65 -19.21
CA ILE A 49 -9.87 -8.55 -18.49
C ILE A 49 -9.04 -9.78 -18.85
N ASP A 50 -7.85 -9.58 -19.45
CA ASP A 50 -6.91 -10.70 -19.63
C ASP A 50 -6.21 -11.01 -18.31
N LEU A 51 -6.97 -11.54 -17.35
CA LEU A 51 -6.52 -11.76 -15.97
C LEU A 51 -5.53 -12.92 -15.88
N ALA A 52 -5.77 -14.01 -16.62
CA ALA A 52 -4.91 -15.19 -16.61
C ALA A 52 -3.42 -14.89 -16.94
N PRO A 53 -3.08 -14.20 -18.04
CA PRO A 53 -1.67 -13.86 -18.31
C PRO A 53 -1.07 -12.90 -17.27
N ARG A 54 -1.88 -12.00 -16.68
CA ARG A 54 -1.43 -11.09 -15.60
C ARG A 54 -1.08 -11.85 -14.33
N LEU A 55 -1.93 -12.80 -13.94
CA LEU A 55 -1.68 -13.66 -12.78
C LEU A 55 -0.42 -14.51 -12.96
N LYS A 56 -0.11 -14.97 -14.18
CA LYS A 56 1.16 -15.65 -14.45
C LYS A 56 2.38 -14.74 -14.21
N LEU A 57 2.32 -13.47 -14.63
CA LEU A 57 3.39 -12.51 -14.36
C LEU A 57 3.54 -12.25 -12.85
N ILE A 58 2.42 -12.01 -12.15
CA ILE A 58 2.42 -11.74 -10.71
C ILE A 58 2.94 -12.97 -9.95
N ALA A 59 2.49 -14.18 -10.27
CA ALA A 59 2.92 -15.40 -9.59
C ALA A 59 4.42 -15.65 -9.78
N ARG A 60 4.96 -15.47 -10.99
CA ARG A 60 6.41 -15.57 -11.23
C ARG A 60 7.20 -14.54 -10.43
N ALA A 61 6.73 -13.29 -10.41
CA ALA A 61 7.33 -12.23 -9.61
C ALA A 61 7.22 -12.52 -8.10
N ALA A 62 6.16 -13.20 -7.66
CA ALA A 62 5.97 -13.62 -6.29
C ALA A 62 6.96 -14.71 -5.88
N ILE A 63 7.18 -15.73 -6.72
CA ILE A 63 8.19 -16.76 -6.43
C ILE A 63 9.58 -16.14 -6.33
N ARG A 64 9.92 -15.25 -7.27
CA ARG A 64 11.19 -14.51 -7.22
C ARG A 64 11.30 -13.70 -5.93
N GLY A 65 10.29 -12.91 -5.58
CA GLY A 65 10.27 -12.13 -4.35
C GLY A 65 10.41 -12.97 -3.08
N ALA A 66 9.76 -14.15 -3.04
CA ALA A 66 9.85 -15.09 -1.94
C ALA A 66 11.28 -15.63 -1.77
N VAL A 67 11.94 -15.99 -2.87
CA VAL A 67 13.34 -16.45 -2.87
C VAL A 67 14.29 -15.31 -2.44
N ASP A 68 14.17 -14.14 -3.07
CA ASP A 68 15.07 -12.99 -2.85
C ASP A 68 15.00 -12.45 -1.41
N SER A 69 13.85 -12.61 -0.73
CA SER A 69 13.62 -12.11 0.64
C SER A 69 13.76 -13.18 1.73
N ALA A 70 13.98 -14.45 1.37
CA ALA A 70 14.00 -15.58 2.30
C ALA A 70 15.06 -15.45 3.41
N SER A 71 16.16 -14.74 3.14
CA SER A 71 17.22 -14.45 4.12
C SER A 71 16.80 -13.45 5.21
N ILE A 72 15.78 -12.64 4.96
CA ILE A 72 15.19 -11.72 5.95
C ILE A 72 14.15 -12.48 6.78
N TRP A 73 13.15 -13.05 6.10
CA TRP A 73 12.10 -13.89 6.65
C TRP A 73 11.39 -14.63 5.52
N ALA A 74 11.04 -15.89 5.74
CA ALA A 74 10.29 -16.70 4.77
C ALA A 74 8.84 -16.18 4.61
N VAL A 75 8.48 -15.69 3.42
CA VAL A 75 7.14 -15.18 3.09
C VAL A 75 6.43 -16.15 2.15
N ASP A 76 5.23 -16.60 2.51
CA ASP A 76 4.43 -17.47 1.65
C ASP A 76 3.88 -16.69 0.43
N PRO A 77 4.18 -17.10 -0.81
CA PRO A 77 3.65 -16.43 -1.99
C PRO A 77 2.12 -16.52 -2.12
N VAL A 78 1.46 -17.52 -1.56
CA VAL A 78 -0.01 -17.62 -1.57
C VAL A 78 -0.62 -16.48 -0.73
N TRP A 79 0.02 -16.14 0.39
CA TRP A 79 -0.40 -15.01 1.21
C TRP A 79 -0.28 -13.69 0.45
N ILE A 80 0.83 -13.48 -0.26
CA ILE A 80 1.04 -12.27 -1.07
C ILE A 80 0.01 -12.18 -2.20
N MET A 81 -0.35 -13.29 -2.85
CA MET A 81 -1.44 -13.28 -3.84
C MET A 81 -2.78 -12.87 -3.22
N GLY A 82 -3.11 -13.38 -2.03
CA GLY A 82 -4.32 -12.97 -1.31
C GLY A 82 -4.31 -11.50 -0.90
N GLN A 83 -3.13 -10.96 -0.59
CA GLN A 83 -2.94 -9.56 -0.24
C GLN A 83 -3.06 -8.65 -1.47
N ILE A 84 -2.42 -9.00 -2.60
CA ILE A 84 -2.57 -8.29 -3.89
C ILE A 84 -4.04 -8.26 -4.35
N MET A 85 -4.77 -9.36 -4.18
CA MET A 85 -6.20 -9.38 -4.48
C MET A 85 -6.97 -8.36 -3.64
N THR A 86 -6.62 -8.23 -2.35
CA THR A 86 -7.25 -7.25 -1.44
C THR A 86 -6.91 -5.81 -1.83
N GLU A 87 -5.67 -5.57 -2.27
CA GLU A 87 -5.18 -4.25 -2.66
C GLU A 87 -5.80 -3.73 -3.97
N SER A 88 -5.81 -4.57 -5.02
CA SER A 88 -6.15 -4.08 -6.36
C SER A 88 -6.95 -5.05 -7.21
N TYR A 89 -7.31 -6.23 -6.69
CA TYR A 89 -7.84 -7.32 -7.53
C TYR A 89 -6.92 -7.64 -8.71
N PHE A 90 -5.60 -7.59 -8.48
CA PHE A 90 -4.55 -7.81 -9.47
C PHE A 90 -4.46 -6.76 -10.59
N ASP A 91 -5.16 -5.62 -10.49
CA ASP A 91 -5.03 -4.50 -11.43
C ASP A 91 -3.66 -3.81 -11.27
N GLU A 92 -2.84 -3.92 -12.31
CA GLU A 92 -1.50 -3.32 -12.40
C GLU A 92 -1.52 -1.80 -12.57
N PHE A 93 -2.64 -1.22 -13.00
CA PHE A 93 -2.82 0.22 -13.22
C PHE A 93 -3.76 0.87 -12.19
N ALA A 94 -4.06 0.16 -11.10
CA ALA A 94 -4.85 0.69 -10.00
C ALA A 94 -4.18 1.92 -9.38
N VAL A 95 -4.95 2.99 -9.20
CA VAL A 95 -4.52 4.21 -8.50
C VAL A 95 -5.53 4.52 -7.41
N SER A 96 -5.07 4.68 -6.16
CA SER A 96 -5.95 5.06 -5.06
C SER A 96 -6.06 6.58 -4.89
N PRO A 97 -7.08 7.07 -4.17
CA PRO A 97 -7.16 8.49 -3.78
C PRO A 97 -5.98 8.97 -2.94
N SER A 98 -5.23 8.05 -2.32
CA SER A 98 -4.01 8.33 -1.55
C SER A 98 -2.72 8.21 -2.39
N LEU A 99 -2.85 8.07 -3.71
CA LEU A 99 -1.76 7.90 -4.68
C LEU A 99 -0.95 6.61 -4.47
N ALA A 100 -1.58 5.59 -3.90
CA ALA A 100 -1.08 4.23 -3.97
C ALA A 100 -1.26 3.71 -5.39
N VAL A 101 -0.24 3.03 -5.95
CA VAL A 101 -0.21 2.63 -7.35
C VAL A 101 0.08 1.14 -7.52
N GLY A 102 -0.57 0.57 -8.52
CA GLY A 102 -0.34 -0.77 -9.06
C GLY A 102 -0.83 -1.90 -8.16
N CYS A 103 -0.48 -3.13 -8.52
CA CYS A 103 -1.11 -4.29 -7.89
C CYS A 103 -0.76 -4.46 -6.40
N CYS A 104 0.36 -3.88 -5.97
CA CYS A 104 0.80 -3.88 -4.58
C CYS A 104 0.42 -2.59 -3.81
N GLN A 105 -0.22 -1.62 -4.47
CA GLN A 105 -0.68 -0.35 -3.86
C GLN A 105 0.39 0.37 -3.01
N PHE A 106 1.60 0.51 -3.56
CA PHE A 106 2.63 1.34 -2.92
C PHE A 106 2.32 2.83 -3.08
N ILE A 107 2.36 3.60 -1.99
CA ILE A 107 2.54 5.05 -2.09
C ILE A 107 3.99 5.35 -2.48
N ALA A 108 4.23 6.48 -3.16
CA ALA A 108 5.53 6.78 -3.79
C ALA A 108 6.69 6.78 -2.78
N GLY A 109 6.51 7.44 -1.62
CA GLY A 109 7.52 7.46 -0.56
C GLY A 109 7.95 6.06 -0.10
N THR A 110 7.00 5.15 0.10
CA THR A 110 7.29 3.76 0.47
C THR A 110 7.91 3.00 -0.69
N GLY A 111 7.36 3.13 -1.90
CA GLY A 111 7.92 2.47 -3.10
C GLY A 111 9.41 2.78 -3.29
N ARG A 112 9.79 4.06 -3.13
CA ARG A 112 11.20 4.50 -3.19
C ARG A 112 12.07 3.90 -2.09
N GLN A 113 11.57 3.77 -0.86
CA GLN A 113 12.31 3.08 0.21
C GLN A 113 12.63 1.63 -0.14
N TYR A 114 11.82 1.00 -1.01
CA TYR A 114 12.04 -0.35 -1.53
C TYR A 114 12.66 -0.38 -2.93
N GLY A 115 13.19 0.75 -3.41
CA GLY A 115 13.98 0.84 -4.65
C GLY A 115 13.15 0.96 -5.93
N LEU A 116 11.84 1.23 -5.84
CA LEU A 116 11.01 1.43 -7.02
C LEU A 116 11.20 2.83 -7.60
N VAL A 117 11.31 2.92 -8.91
CA VAL A 117 11.11 4.17 -9.64
C VAL A 117 9.63 4.55 -9.55
N CYS A 118 9.35 5.71 -9.00
CA CYS A 118 8.00 6.27 -8.91
C CYS A 118 7.95 7.57 -9.71
N ALA A 119 6.79 7.90 -10.27
CA ALA A 119 6.63 9.09 -11.10
C ALA A 119 7.10 10.34 -10.33
N GLU A 120 8.16 10.97 -10.83
CA GLU A 120 8.83 12.12 -10.22
C GLU A 120 9.10 13.21 -11.25
N PRO A 121 9.46 14.43 -10.80
CA PRO A 121 9.74 15.54 -11.70
C PRO A 121 10.94 15.36 -12.62
N ARG A 122 11.91 14.52 -12.21
CA ARG A 122 13.25 14.49 -12.81
C ARG A 122 13.45 13.36 -13.83
N THR A 123 12.59 12.34 -13.83
CA THR A 123 12.80 11.12 -14.62
C THR A 123 12.38 11.22 -16.08
N LEU A 124 11.64 12.27 -16.46
CA LEU A 124 11.31 12.55 -17.86
C LEU A 124 11.53 14.04 -18.12
N ALA A 125 12.67 14.36 -18.75
CA ALA A 125 12.93 15.68 -19.30
C ALA A 125 11.97 15.92 -20.48
N GLN A 126 10.76 16.40 -20.17
CA GLN A 126 9.93 17.30 -20.98
C GLN A 126 8.49 17.31 -20.41
N VAL A 127 8.14 18.47 -19.86
CA VAL A 127 6.78 19.02 -19.68
C VAL A 127 5.86 18.30 -18.66
N ALA A 128 5.50 19.08 -17.62
CA ALA A 128 4.43 18.86 -16.64
C ALA A 128 4.72 17.93 -15.42
N SER A 129 6.00 17.80 -15.06
CA SER A 129 6.53 17.17 -13.85
C SER A 129 6.07 17.72 -12.49
N SER A 130 5.22 18.76 -12.42
CA SER A 130 4.98 19.53 -11.19
C SER A 130 3.96 18.93 -10.22
N ASP A 131 2.88 18.31 -10.71
CA ASP A 131 1.72 18.04 -9.85
C ASP A 131 1.92 16.92 -8.84
N ILE A 132 2.62 15.84 -9.25
CA ILE A 132 2.92 14.70 -8.37
C ILE A 132 3.89 15.13 -7.26
N ALA A 133 4.93 15.88 -7.59
CA ALA A 133 5.85 16.41 -6.58
C ALA A 133 5.21 17.47 -5.69
N ALA A 134 4.34 18.32 -6.24
CA ALA A 134 3.58 19.27 -5.42
C ALA A 134 2.73 18.53 -4.38
N ALA A 135 2.08 17.43 -4.76
CA ALA A 135 1.31 16.61 -3.82
C ALA A 135 2.19 15.98 -2.72
N ASP A 136 3.35 15.42 -3.08
CA ASP A 136 4.30 14.85 -2.11
C ASP A 136 4.85 15.92 -1.14
N GLN A 137 5.25 17.08 -1.65
CA GLN A 137 5.75 18.20 -0.84
C GLN A 137 4.67 18.72 0.13
N LEU A 138 3.44 18.88 -0.35
CA LEU A 138 2.32 19.34 0.48
C LEU A 138 1.93 18.29 1.53
N ARG A 139 2.05 17.00 1.21
CA ARG A 139 1.85 15.91 2.19
C ARG A 139 2.90 15.97 3.31
N GLU A 140 4.16 16.22 2.96
CA GLU A 140 5.23 16.38 3.93
C GLU A 140 5.00 17.63 4.79
N ALA A 141 4.65 18.77 4.18
CA ALA A 141 4.31 20.00 4.88
C ALA A 141 3.15 19.80 5.88
N LEU A 142 2.08 19.09 5.48
CA LEU A 142 0.99 18.70 6.38
C LEU A 142 1.47 17.84 7.55
N SER A 143 2.35 16.87 7.30
CA SER A 143 2.91 16.03 8.36
C SER A 143 3.72 16.86 9.36
N ASN A 144 4.58 17.75 8.86
CA ASN A 144 5.43 18.60 9.68
C ASN A 144 4.59 19.63 10.48
N HIS A 145 3.54 20.19 9.87
CA HIS A 145 2.60 21.08 10.57
C HIS A 145 1.87 20.37 11.71
N ARG A 146 1.39 19.15 11.47
CA ARG A 146 0.78 18.32 12.55
C ARG A 146 1.76 18.02 13.67
N LYS A 147 3.02 17.75 13.36
CA LYS A 147 4.07 17.49 14.37
C LYS A 147 4.38 18.75 15.18
N ARG A 148 4.49 19.92 14.53
CA ARG A 148 4.73 21.20 15.19
C ARG A 148 3.63 21.54 16.21
N TYR A 149 2.38 21.20 15.90
CA TYR A 149 1.23 21.43 16.75
C TYR A 149 0.61 20.10 17.23
N ALA A 150 1.44 19.19 17.74
CA ALA A 150 1.04 17.83 18.08
C ALA A 150 -0.08 17.76 19.12
N ASP A 151 -0.07 18.64 20.14
CA ASP A 151 -1.14 18.66 21.13
C ASP A 151 -2.45 19.21 20.55
N LEU A 152 -2.39 20.26 19.74
CA LEU A 152 -3.56 20.87 19.10
C LEU A 152 -4.30 19.88 18.20
N PHE A 153 -3.56 19.19 17.32
CA PHE A 153 -4.17 18.29 16.34
C PHE A 153 -4.29 16.84 16.84
N GLY A 154 -3.46 16.42 17.79
CA GLY A 154 -3.48 15.08 18.35
C GLY A 154 -4.42 14.93 19.54
N LYS A 155 -4.66 16.00 20.31
CA LYS A 155 -5.51 16.01 21.51
C LYS A 155 -6.43 17.24 21.56
N PRO A 156 -7.22 17.52 20.51
CA PRO A 156 -7.99 18.75 20.39
C PRO A 156 -8.96 18.97 21.57
N SER A 157 -9.59 17.91 22.08
CA SER A 157 -10.51 18.00 23.23
C SER A 157 -9.80 18.36 24.54
N THR A 158 -8.52 18.03 24.69
CA THR A 158 -7.73 18.42 25.86
C THR A 158 -7.36 19.89 25.78
N VAL A 159 -6.92 20.35 24.62
CA VAL A 159 -6.62 21.77 24.38
C VAL A 159 -7.87 22.63 24.55
N LEU A 160 -9.00 22.22 23.98
CA LEU A 160 -10.28 22.93 24.12
C LEU A 160 -10.71 23.05 25.59
N ARG A 161 -10.67 21.95 26.36
CA ARG A 161 -11.01 21.97 27.78
C ARG A 161 -10.10 22.90 28.59
N ALA A 162 -8.80 22.91 28.30
CA ALA A 162 -7.86 23.82 28.95
C ALA A 162 -8.21 25.29 28.65
N MET A 163 -8.50 25.63 27.39
CA MET A 163 -8.90 26.99 27.01
C MET A 163 -10.22 27.41 27.68
N LEU A 164 -11.24 26.53 27.71
CA LEU A 164 -12.50 26.83 28.39
C LEU A 164 -12.31 27.02 29.91
N SER A 165 -11.44 26.21 30.53
CA SER A 165 -11.10 26.35 31.95
C SER A 165 -10.43 27.68 32.25
N ASP A 166 -9.48 28.11 31.41
CA ASP A 166 -8.82 29.41 31.55
C ASP A 166 -9.82 30.56 31.39
N TYR A 167 -10.70 30.47 30.39
CA TYR A 167 -11.75 31.46 30.14
C TYR A 167 -12.69 31.61 31.35
N VAL A 168 -13.20 30.51 31.89
CA VAL A 168 -14.09 30.51 33.08
C VAL A 168 -13.37 31.04 34.32
N SER A 169 -12.05 30.82 34.42
CA SER A 169 -11.23 31.30 35.53
C SER A 169 -10.79 32.76 35.36
N GLY A 170 -11.25 33.48 34.32
CA GLY A 170 -10.86 34.86 34.01
C GLY A 170 -9.40 35.01 33.55
N LYS A 171 -8.72 33.91 33.21
CA LYS A 171 -7.35 33.95 32.68
C LYS A 171 -7.35 34.33 31.20
N PRO A 172 -6.34 35.07 30.73
CA PRO A 172 -6.23 35.43 29.32
C PRO A 172 -5.96 34.21 28.45
N LEU A 173 -6.65 34.12 27.31
CA LEU A 173 -6.47 33.06 26.30
C LEU A 173 -5.25 33.32 25.40
N SER A 174 -4.06 33.39 26.01
CA SER A 174 -2.82 33.81 25.34
C SER A 174 -2.44 33.01 24.08
N GLN A 175 -2.86 31.75 23.98
CA GLN A 175 -2.57 30.88 22.82
C GLN A 175 -3.66 30.89 21.73
N ALA A 176 -4.81 31.55 21.95
CA ALA A 176 -5.95 31.48 21.03
C ALA A 176 -5.61 31.97 19.62
N ALA A 177 -4.86 33.08 19.51
CA ALA A 177 -4.43 33.61 18.23
C ALA A 177 -3.50 32.64 17.47
N ASN A 178 -2.53 32.04 18.18
CA ASN A 178 -1.60 31.07 17.61
C ASN A 178 -2.33 29.81 17.13
N TYR A 179 -3.27 29.29 17.91
CA TYR A 179 -4.05 28.12 17.51
C TYR A 179 -4.99 28.39 16.34
N LEU A 180 -5.65 29.55 16.34
CA LEU A 180 -6.48 29.96 15.20
C LEU A 180 -5.64 30.06 13.92
N GLN A 181 -4.45 30.65 14.00
CA GLN A 181 -3.53 30.72 12.87
C GLN A 181 -3.07 29.32 12.42
N ALA A 182 -2.73 28.43 13.36
CA ALA A 182 -2.35 27.06 13.06
C ALA A 182 -3.48 26.28 12.35
N TYR A 183 -4.75 26.47 12.74
CA TYR A 183 -5.90 25.90 12.03
C TYR A 183 -6.05 26.47 10.62
N ARG A 184 -5.96 27.80 10.45
CA ARG A 184 -6.02 28.42 9.11
C ARG A 184 -4.94 27.92 8.17
N GLU A 185 -3.71 27.78 8.67
CA GLU A 185 -2.60 27.20 7.91
C GLU A 185 -2.86 25.73 7.57
N MET A 186 -3.40 24.96 8.51
CA MET A 186 -3.79 23.56 8.27
C MET A 186 -4.84 23.46 7.17
N ASP A 187 -5.89 24.28 7.21
CA ASP A 187 -6.98 24.27 6.22
C ASP A 187 -6.45 24.65 4.84
N SER A 188 -5.60 25.68 4.76
CA SER A 188 -4.94 26.10 3.52
C SER A 188 -4.06 24.98 2.94
N LEU A 189 -3.22 24.36 3.77
CA LEU A 189 -2.38 23.24 3.36
C LEU A 189 -3.21 22.04 2.89
N GLN A 190 -4.32 21.73 3.57
CA GLN A 190 -5.21 20.63 3.20
C GLN A 190 -5.90 20.88 1.86
N ALA A 191 -6.38 22.10 1.64
CA ALA A 191 -7.01 22.49 0.37
C ALA A 191 -6.03 22.37 -0.80
N ARG A 192 -4.83 22.95 -0.64
CA ARG A 192 -3.75 22.86 -1.65
C ARG A 192 -3.32 21.41 -1.90
N TYR A 193 -3.16 20.62 -0.84
CA TYR A 193 -2.81 19.21 -0.97
C TYR A 193 -3.89 18.43 -1.73
N LYS A 194 -5.18 18.65 -1.40
CA LYS A 194 -6.29 18.00 -2.09
C LYS A 194 -6.28 18.31 -3.59
N GLU A 195 -6.07 19.57 -3.96
CA GLU A 195 -5.96 19.98 -5.36
C GLU A 195 -4.78 19.30 -6.07
N ALA A 196 -3.57 19.41 -5.51
CA ALA A 196 -2.37 18.81 -6.09
C ALA A 196 -2.49 17.29 -6.23
N ARG A 197 -3.04 16.63 -5.22
CA ARG A 197 -3.30 15.18 -5.22
C ARG A 197 -4.29 14.78 -6.31
N ASN A 198 -5.35 15.55 -6.53
CA ASN A 198 -6.32 15.26 -7.60
C ASN A 198 -5.68 15.42 -8.99
N LYS A 199 -4.83 16.44 -9.20
CA LYS A 199 -4.05 16.60 -10.43
C LYS A 199 -3.08 15.44 -10.65
N ALA A 200 -2.35 15.06 -9.60
CA ALA A 200 -1.45 13.90 -9.61
C ALA A 200 -2.18 12.60 -9.97
N TYR A 201 -3.35 12.37 -9.36
CA TYR A 201 -4.21 11.22 -9.67
C TYR A 201 -4.63 11.20 -11.14
N ALA A 202 -5.14 12.33 -11.66
CA ALA A 202 -5.55 12.45 -13.06
C ALA A 202 -4.38 12.19 -14.02
N ARG A 203 -3.20 12.73 -13.71
CA ARG A 203 -1.99 12.54 -14.50
C ARG A 203 -1.54 11.08 -14.54
N LEU A 204 -1.55 10.37 -13.40
CA LEU A 204 -1.23 8.94 -13.37
C LEU A 204 -2.22 8.14 -14.22
N LYS A 205 -3.52 8.40 -14.08
CA LYS A 205 -4.56 7.75 -14.89
C LYS A 205 -4.38 8.01 -16.38
N GLU A 206 -4.01 9.22 -16.77
CA GLU A 206 -3.73 9.55 -18.17
C GLU A 206 -2.50 8.80 -18.70
N ASN A 207 -1.40 8.76 -17.93
CA ASN A 207 -0.19 8.06 -18.32
C ASN A 207 -0.36 6.53 -18.42
N PHE A 208 -1.36 5.96 -17.74
CA PHE A 208 -1.71 4.55 -17.84
C PHE A 208 -2.75 4.25 -18.92
N ARG A 209 -3.45 5.26 -19.44
CA ARG A 209 -4.53 5.04 -20.40
C ARG A 209 -3.98 4.34 -21.64
N ASN A 210 -4.65 3.26 -22.03
CA ASN A 210 -4.34 2.43 -23.20
C ASN A 210 -2.95 1.79 -23.21
N ARG A 211 -2.21 1.81 -22.09
CA ARG A 211 -0.95 1.08 -21.96
C ARG A 211 -1.18 -0.38 -21.59
N SER A 212 -0.20 -1.21 -21.93
CA SER A 212 -0.20 -2.62 -21.60
C SER A 212 1.14 -3.06 -21.02
N ILE A 213 1.11 -3.79 -19.91
CA ILE A 213 2.31 -4.44 -19.36
C ILE A 213 2.82 -5.61 -20.23
N PHE A 214 2.13 -5.91 -21.33
CA PHE A 214 2.56 -6.89 -22.33
C PHE A 214 3.15 -6.22 -23.58
N ASN A 215 3.07 -4.89 -23.71
CA ASN A 215 3.69 -4.16 -24.81
C ASN A 215 5.12 -3.73 -24.40
N PRO A 216 6.18 -4.15 -25.11
CA PRO A 216 7.56 -3.84 -24.71
C PRO A 216 7.87 -2.34 -24.62
N SER A 217 7.30 -1.51 -25.51
CA SER A 217 7.51 -0.06 -25.50
C SER A 217 6.84 0.60 -24.29
N ASP A 218 5.65 0.12 -23.91
CA ASP A 218 4.98 0.57 -22.69
C ASP A 218 5.73 0.16 -21.43
N VAL A 219 6.22 -1.08 -21.38
CA VAL A 219 7.05 -1.57 -20.27
C VAL A 219 8.30 -0.72 -20.14
N ALA A 220 9.04 -0.46 -21.22
CA ALA A 220 10.23 0.37 -21.20
C ALA A 220 9.93 1.81 -20.72
N PHE A 221 8.77 2.37 -21.07
CA PHE A 221 8.32 3.65 -20.52
C PHE A 221 8.07 3.56 -19.02
N LEU A 222 7.30 2.56 -18.56
CA LEU A 222 6.94 2.36 -17.16
C LEU A 222 8.16 2.06 -16.28
N GLU A 223 9.18 1.37 -16.79
CA GLU A 223 10.43 1.12 -16.06
C GLU A 223 11.17 2.40 -15.67
N ARG A 224 11.07 3.44 -16.49
CA ARG A 224 11.68 4.75 -16.25
C ARG A 224 10.74 5.73 -15.53
N PHE A 225 9.44 5.51 -15.65
CA PHE A 225 8.42 6.42 -15.15
C PHE A 225 7.77 5.96 -13.84
N GLU A 226 7.26 4.73 -13.78
CA GLU A 226 6.39 4.26 -12.70
C GLU A 226 6.42 2.72 -12.57
N GLN A 227 7.46 2.20 -11.91
CA GLN A 227 7.65 0.77 -11.68
C GLN A 227 6.62 0.15 -10.73
N ARG A 228 5.84 0.96 -9.99
CA ARG A 228 4.73 0.44 -9.18
C ARG A 228 3.68 -0.27 -10.04
N ALA A 229 3.56 0.11 -11.32
CA ALA A 229 2.64 -0.52 -12.27
C ALA A 229 3.19 -1.80 -12.92
N LEU A 230 4.42 -2.21 -12.62
CA LEU A 230 5.05 -3.39 -13.20
C LEU A 230 5.19 -4.51 -12.14
N PRO A 231 4.44 -5.63 -12.27
CA PRO A 231 4.51 -6.73 -11.31
C PRO A 231 5.93 -7.26 -11.05
N SER A 232 6.79 -7.26 -12.07
CA SER A 232 8.19 -7.68 -11.98
C SER A 232 9.04 -6.85 -11.01
N TYR A 233 8.61 -5.62 -10.69
CA TYR A 233 9.27 -4.72 -9.76
C TYR A 233 8.52 -4.61 -8.43
N CYS A 234 7.21 -4.33 -8.49
CA CYS A 234 6.45 -4.01 -7.28
C CYS A 234 6.16 -5.24 -6.41
N VAL A 235 6.01 -6.43 -6.99
CA VAL A 235 5.78 -7.66 -6.21
C VAL A 235 7.02 -8.04 -5.38
N PRO A 236 8.26 -8.11 -5.94
CA PRO A 236 9.44 -8.32 -5.11
C PRO A 236 9.63 -7.28 -4.00
N ALA A 237 9.31 -6.01 -4.27
CA ALA A 237 9.32 -4.95 -3.26
C ALA A 237 8.32 -5.25 -2.11
N MET A 238 7.11 -5.72 -2.44
CA MET A 238 6.10 -6.14 -1.46
C MET A 238 6.62 -7.30 -0.60
N PHE A 239 7.29 -8.29 -1.18
CA PHE A 239 7.92 -9.39 -0.44
C PHE A 239 8.98 -8.89 0.54
N LYS A 240 9.88 -8.01 0.09
CA LYS A 240 10.91 -7.43 0.96
C LYS A 240 10.29 -6.65 2.12
N MET A 241 9.22 -5.90 1.86
CA MET A 241 8.48 -5.18 2.90
C MET A 241 7.82 -6.15 3.89
N MET A 242 7.14 -7.17 3.40
CA MET A 242 6.49 -8.18 4.25
C MET A 242 7.48 -9.00 5.07
N ALA A 243 8.64 -9.34 4.51
CA ALA A 243 9.70 -10.05 5.24
C ALA A 243 10.23 -9.22 6.42
N ASN A 244 10.46 -7.91 6.21
CA ASN A 244 10.82 -6.99 7.30
C ASN A 244 9.72 -6.89 8.36
N LEU A 245 8.47 -6.73 7.94
CA LEU A 245 7.32 -6.66 8.85
C LEU A 245 7.17 -7.94 9.68
N LEU A 246 7.35 -9.11 9.07
CA LEU A 246 7.33 -10.39 9.78
C LEU A 246 8.47 -10.53 10.77
N ARG A 247 9.69 -10.15 10.38
CA ARG A 247 10.84 -10.12 11.29
C ARG A 247 10.54 -9.23 12.50
N ASP A 248 10.04 -8.02 12.25
CA ASP A 248 9.74 -7.04 13.29
C ASP A 248 8.54 -7.45 14.16
N ARG A 249 7.74 -8.43 13.74
CA ARG A 249 6.57 -8.96 14.47
C ARG A 249 6.73 -10.44 14.85
N ASN A 250 7.96 -10.93 14.87
CA ASN A 250 8.30 -12.30 15.25
C ASN A 250 7.43 -13.36 14.56
N GLY A 251 7.16 -13.16 13.26
CA GLY A 251 6.36 -14.05 12.43
C GLY A 251 4.85 -13.90 12.54
N ASN A 252 4.33 -12.93 13.29
CA ASN A 252 2.89 -12.68 13.33
C ASN A 252 2.40 -12.08 12.00
N ILE A 253 1.93 -12.94 11.11
CA ILE A 253 1.49 -12.57 9.77
C ILE A 253 0.28 -11.62 9.76
N LEU A 254 -0.64 -11.73 10.73
CA LEU A 254 -1.81 -10.84 10.81
C LEU A 254 -1.36 -9.42 11.15
N THR A 255 -0.49 -9.28 12.14
CA THR A 255 0.07 -7.97 12.52
C THR A 255 1.00 -7.41 11.44
N ALA A 256 1.78 -8.26 10.75
CA ALA A 256 2.60 -7.83 9.62
C ALA A 256 1.70 -7.30 8.47
N THR A 257 0.63 -8.02 8.14
CA THR A 257 -0.36 -7.62 7.12
C THR A 257 -1.04 -6.31 7.48
N ALA A 258 -1.45 -6.14 8.75
CA ALA A 258 -1.95 -4.87 9.25
C ALA A 258 -0.91 -3.75 9.12
N GLY A 259 0.37 -4.06 9.33
CA GLY A 259 1.48 -3.12 9.21
C GLY A 259 1.73 -2.68 7.76
N TYR A 260 1.40 -3.52 6.79
CA TYR A 260 1.45 -3.15 5.38
C TYR A 260 0.41 -2.06 5.06
N ASN A 261 -0.85 -2.29 5.45
CA ASN A 261 -1.96 -1.36 5.19
C ASN A 261 -1.87 -0.08 6.04
N ALA A 262 -1.63 -0.20 7.34
CA ALA A 262 -1.70 0.91 8.29
C ALA A 262 -0.34 1.56 8.59
N GLY A 263 0.75 0.96 8.16
CA GLY A 263 2.11 1.37 8.48
C GLY A 263 2.68 0.64 9.72
N PRO A 264 3.99 0.29 9.73
CA PRO A 264 4.60 -0.51 10.78
C PRO A 264 4.46 0.10 12.19
N GLY A 265 4.52 1.42 12.31
CA GLY A 265 4.44 2.10 13.61
C GLY A 265 3.11 1.87 14.33
N ARG A 266 2.00 1.71 13.59
CA ARG A 266 0.66 1.54 14.16
C ARG A 266 0.41 0.15 14.74
N THR A 267 1.23 -0.82 14.35
CA THR A 267 1.12 -2.20 14.80
C THR A 267 2.03 -2.53 15.97
N LYS A 268 2.78 -1.55 16.49
CA LYS A 268 3.55 -1.71 17.73
C LYS A 268 2.60 -1.86 18.92
N PHE A 269 3.06 -2.63 19.90
CA PHE A 269 2.40 -2.80 21.19
C PHE A 269 3.48 -2.73 22.26
N ASP A 270 3.23 -2.02 23.37
CA ASP A 270 4.30 -1.63 24.28
C ASP A 270 4.41 -2.51 25.53
N PHE A 271 3.53 -3.52 25.67
CA PHE A 271 3.38 -4.24 26.94
C PHE A 271 3.51 -5.77 26.82
N GLY A 272 4.31 -6.35 27.72
CA GLY A 272 4.38 -7.78 28.00
C GLY A 272 4.76 -8.66 26.81
N VAL A 273 4.15 -9.84 26.76
CA VAL A 273 4.43 -10.87 25.74
C VAL A 273 4.11 -10.42 24.31
N TYR A 274 3.26 -9.41 24.16
CA TYR A 274 2.80 -8.90 22.86
C TYR A 274 3.78 -7.91 22.22
N LEU A 275 4.77 -7.38 22.96
CA LEU A 275 5.77 -6.45 22.43
C LEU A 275 6.42 -6.93 21.12
N ARG A 276 6.77 -8.22 21.09
CA ARG A 276 7.41 -8.86 19.92
C ARG A 276 6.45 -9.25 18.79
N TYR A 277 5.15 -9.28 19.04
CA TYR A 277 4.12 -9.71 18.08
C TYR A 277 3.25 -8.56 17.56
N GLY A 278 3.26 -7.43 18.26
CA GLY A 278 2.47 -6.25 17.97
C GLY A 278 0.95 -6.47 18.08
N ARG A 279 0.20 -5.55 17.49
CA ARG A 279 -1.28 -5.56 17.45
C ARG A 279 -1.83 -5.21 16.08
N ILE A 280 -3.07 -5.60 15.84
CA ILE A 280 -3.90 -5.01 14.78
C ILE A 280 -4.46 -3.70 15.35
N PRO A 281 -4.27 -2.55 14.69
CA PRO A 281 -4.80 -1.28 15.16
C PRO A 281 -6.33 -1.27 15.01
N ASP A 282 -7.01 -0.55 15.91
CA ASP A 282 -8.45 -0.33 15.84
C ASP A 282 -8.79 0.71 14.75
N ILE A 283 -8.61 0.27 13.50
CA ILE A 283 -8.91 1.01 12.28
C ILE A 283 -9.75 0.09 11.42
N GLY A 284 -11.03 0.43 11.24
CA GLY A 284 -12.00 -0.44 10.54
C GLY A 284 -11.55 -0.88 9.15
N GLU A 285 -10.87 0.01 8.40
CA GLU A 285 -10.25 -0.31 7.11
C GLU A 285 -9.18 -1.40 7.24
N THR A 286 -8.29 -1.28 8.22
CA THR A 286 -7.19 -2.25 8.45
C THR A 286 -7.71 -3.60 8.93
N VAL A 287 -8.72 -3.62 9.81
CA VAL A 287 -9.36 -4.87 10.24
C VAL A 287 -10.01 -5.58 9.05
N THR A 288 -10.72 -4.82 8.21
CA THR A 288 -11.34 -5.35 6.98
C THR A 288 -10.28 -5.87 6.01
N TYR A 289 -9.16 -5.15 5.85
CA TYR A 289 -8.04 -5.53 5.00
C TYR A 289 -7.41 -6.86 5.42
N VAL A 290 -7.13 -7.04 6.71
CA VAL A 290 -6.57 -8.30 7.24
C VAL A 290 -7.57 -9.43 7.04
N SER A 291 -8.84 -9.21 7.34
CA SER A 291 -9.91 -10.21 7.15
C SER A 291 -10.01 -10.67 5.68
N ARG A 292 -10.07 -9.73 4.73
CA ARG A 292 -10.09 -10.04 3.29
C ARG A 292 -8.84 -10.80 2.84
N THR A 293 -7.67 -10.40 3.33
CA THR A 293 -6.41 -11.08 2.99
C THR A 293 -6.42 -12.54 3.46
N VAL A 294 -6.89 -12.81 4.69
CA VAL A 294 -7.04 -14.18 5.21
C VAL A 294 -7.99 -14.99 4.35
N ILE A 295 -9.17 -14.45 4.01
CA ILE A 295 -10.16 -15.14 3.17
C ILE A 295 -9.55 -15.47 1.81
N ASN A 296 -8.94 -14.49 1.14
CA ASN A 296 -8.32 -14.67 -0.16
C ASN A 296 -7.18 -15.70 -0.11
N HIS A 297 -6.33 -15.65 0.92
CA HIS A 297 -5.29 -16.66 1.14
C HIS A 297 -5.88 -18.07 1.25
N CYS A 298 -6.90 -18.27 2.10
CA CYS A 298 -7.52 -19.58 2.28
C CYS A 298 -8.17 -20.10 0.99
N GLU A 299 -8.83 -19.23 0.22
CA GLU A 299 -9.47 -19.62 -1.03
C GLU A 299 -8.47 -19.96 -2.14
N ILE A 300 -7.33 -19.26 -2.18
CA ILE A 300 -6.25 -19.58 -3.12
C ILE A 300 -5.53 -20.86 -2.69
N GLU A 301 -5.17 -21.01 -1.42
CA GLU A 301 -4.47 -22.20 -0.90
C GLU A 301 -5.28 -23.48 -1.12
N ARG A 302 -6.61 -23.45 -0.92
CA ARG A 302 -7.49 -24.61 -1.22
C ARG A 302 -7.50 -25.03 -2.69
N ARG A 303 -7.07 -24.14 -3.59
CA ARG A 303 -6.99 -24.36 -5.03
C ARG A 303 -5.56 -24.64 -5.50
N MET A 304 -4.57 -24.69 -4.61
CA MET A 304 -3.19 -25.13 -4.87
C MET A 304 -3.07 -26.63 -4.78
#